data_AF-A0A946VHA4-F1
#
_entry.id   AF-A0A946VHA4-F1
#
_cell.length_a   1.000
_cell.length_b   1.000
_cell.length_c   1.000
_cell.angle_alpha   90.00
_cell.angle_beta   90.00
_cell.angle_gamma   90.00
#
_symmetry.space_group_name_H-M   'P 1'
#
loop_
_entity.id
_entity.type
_entity.pdbx_description
1 polymer ?
#
loop_
_entity_poly.entity_id
_entity_poly.type
_entity_poly.pdbx_seq_one_letter_code
_entity_poly.pdbx_strand_id
1 'polypeptide(L)' 'LAARIESVAQARDAGQPTVPSTLAEELATNPFMRWQQQEVIASAASQRGSNARELAADEVFATIRQWKDNF' A
#
# COMPACT_ATOMS: atom_id res chain seq x y z
N LEU A 1 -7.49 -2.34 -6.87
CA LEU A 1 -6.30 -1.47 -7.02
C LEU A 1 -6.10 -0.98 -8.45
N ALA A 2 -6.18 -1.85 -9.46
CA ALA A 2 -5.99 -1.50 -10.89
C ALA A 2 -6.84 -0.30 -11.35
N ALA A 3 -8.13 -0.26 -11.05
CA ALA A 3 -9.01 0.85 -11.42
C ALA A 3 -8.57 2.21 -10.82
N ARG A 4 -8.01 2.21 -9.59
CA ARG A 4 -7.49 3.45 -8.98
C ARG A 4 -6.20 3.90 -9.65
N ILE A 5 -5.31 2.97 -9.99
CA ILE A 5 -4.07 3.27 -10.72
C ILE A 5 -4.41 3.90 -12.08
N GLU A 6 -5.34 3.31 -12.82
CA GLU A 6 -5.77 3.80 -14.13
C GLU A 6 -6.40 5.20 -14.04
N SER A 7 -7.33 5.40 -13.10
CA SER A 7 -7.95 6.71 -12.87
C SER A 7 -6.91 7.79 -12.51
N VAL A 8 -5.93 7.47 -11.66
CA VAL A 8 -4.85 8.39 -11.29
C VAL A 8 -3.92 8.68 -12.47
N ALA A 9 -3.63 7.68 -13.31
CA ALA A 9 -2.82 7.85 -14.51
C ALA A 9 -3.50 8.80 -15.50
N GLN A 10 -4.80 8.57 -15.81
CA GLN A 10 -5.57 9.43 -16.69
C GLN A 10 -5.66 10.88 -16.18
N ALA A 11 -5.88 11.08 -14.87
CA ALA A 11 -5.90 12.40 -14.27
C ALA A 11 -4.55 13.12 -14.40
N ARG A 12 -3.44 12.39 -14.18
CA ARG A 12 -2.09 12.94 -14.36
C ARG A 12 -1.78 13.31 -15.82
N ASP A 13 -2.16 12.45 -16.77
CA ASP A 13 -1.97 12.71 -18.19
C ASP A 13 -2.76 13.95 -18.66
N ALA A 14 -3.92 14.20 -18.05
CA ALA A 14 -4.73 15.38 -18.29
C ALA A 14 -4.29 16.62 -17.49
N GLY A 15 -3.19 16.55 -16.73
CA GLY A 15 -2.70 17.64 -15.88
C GLY A 15 -3.62 17.99 -14.70
N GLN A 16 -4.53 17.10 -14.33
CA GLN A 16 -5.50 17.29 -13.25
C GLN A 16 -4.91 16.86 -11.89
N PRO A 17 -5.28 17.54 -10.80
CA PRO A 17 -4.92 17.09 -9.46
C PRO A 17 -5.58 15.75 -9.14
N THR A 18 -4.87 14.91 -8.40
CA THR A 18 -5.36 13.58 -7.95
C THR A 18 -5.89 13.59 -6.52
N VAL A 19 -6.01 14.79 -5.97
CA VAL A 19 -6.47 15.14 -4.63
C VAL A 19 -7.63 16.14 -4.73
N PRO A 20 -8.55 16.16 -3.75
CA PRO A 20 -8.61 15.29 -2.57
C PRO A 20 -9.08 13.86 -2.90
N SER A 21 -8.70 12.89 -2.07
CA SER A 21 -9.29 11.54 -2.03
C SER A 21 -10.17 11.39 -0.79
N THR A 22 -11.05 10.40 -0.79
CA THR A 22 -11.86 10.05 0.39
C THR A 22 -11.14 9.05 1.29
N LEU A 23 -11.44 9.06 2.59
CA LEU A 23 -10.88 8.09 3.53
C LEU A 23 -11.22 6.64 3.15
N ALA A 24 -12.42 6.41 2.59
CA ALA A 24 -12.83 5.10 2.11
C ALA A 24 -11.94 4.59 0.97
N GLU A 25 -11.57 5.46 0.02
CA GLU A 25 -10.63 5.12 -1.06
C GLU A 25 -9.23 4.82 -0.52
N GLU A 26 -8.75 5.60 0.45
CA GLU A 26 -7.45 5.36 1.09
C GLU A 26 -7.44 4.01 1.83
N LEU A 27 -8.48 3.69 2.61
CA LEU A 27 -8.59 2.39 3.27
C LEU A 27 -8.68 1.21 2.28
N ALA A 28 -9.20 1.44 1.07
CA ALA A 28 -9.29 0.41 0.03
C ALA A 28 -7.99 0.25 -0.77
N THR A 29 -7.13 1.26 -0.86
CA THR A 29 -6.02 1.28 -1.83
C THR A 29 -4.64 1.55 -1.22
N ASN A 30 -4.56 2.22 -0.08
CA ASN A 30 -3.31 2.64 0.53
C ASN A 30 -2.69 1.52 1.40
N PRO A 31 -1.51 0.98 1.06
CA PRO A 31 -0.89 -0.11 1.82
C PRO A 31 -0.55 0.29 3.27
N PHE A 32 -0.28 1.59 3.53
CA PHE A 32 -0.02 2.10 4.89
C PHE A 32 -1.28 2.20 5.75
N MET A 33 -2.48 2.19 5.15
CA MET A 33 -3.75 2.12 5.88
C MET A 33 -4.30 0.70 5.93
N ARG A 34 -3.74 -0.23 5.14
CA ARG A 34 -4.13 -1.63 5.03
C ARG A 34 -3.15 -2.59 5.68
N TRP A 35 -2.23 -2.10 6.52
CA TRP A 35 -1.15 -2.90 7.13
C TRP A 35 -1.64 -4.12 7.94
N GLN A 36 -2.87 -4.11 8.45
CA GLN A 36 -3.48 -5.24 9.17
C GLN A 36 -4.07 -6.31 8.24
N GLN A 37 -4.20 -6.05 6.94
CA GLN A 37 -4.80 -7.02 6.02
C GLN A 37 -3.83 -8.16 5.73
N GLN A 38 -4.34 -9.39 5.69
CA GLN A 38 -3.50 -10.58 5.50
C GLN A 38 -2.66 -10.54 4.23
N GLU A 39 -3.19 -9.99 3.13
CA GLU A 39 -2.46 -9.81 1.87
C GLU A 39 -1.21 -8.91 2.04
N VAL A 40 -1.35 -7.85 2.83
CA VAL A 40 -0.29 -6.87 3.09
C VAL A 40 0.77 -7.46 4.05
N ILE A 41 0.33 -8.17 5.08
CA ILE A 41 1.21 -8.90 6.00
C ILE A 41 2.00 -9.98 5.23
N ALA A 42 1.34 -10.75 4.37
CA ALA A 42 1.99 -11.78 3.55
C ALA A 42 3.03 -11.18 2.59
N SER A 43 2.72 -10.03 1.98
CA SER A 43 3.66 -9.32 1.11
C SER A 43 4.89 -8.83 1.88
N ALA A 44 4.68 -8.23 3.07
CA ALA A 44 5.77 -7.81 3.94
C ALA A 44 6.64 -8.99 4.40
N ALA A 45 6.02 -10.12 4.74
CA ALA A 45 6.71 -11.35 5.13
C ALA A 45 7.59 -11.90 4.00
N SER A 46 7.04 -11.96 2.79
CA SER A 46 7.78 -12.38 1.59
C SER A 46 8.98 -11.48 1.33
N GLN A 47 8.84 -10.16 1.51
CA GLN A 47 9.93 -9.21 1.28
C GLN A 47 11.08 -9.37 2.30
N ARG A 48 10.76 -9.83 3.51
CA ARG A 48 11.75 -10.13 4.57
C ARG A 48 12.30 -11.56 4.53
N GLY A 49 11.70 -12.46 3.75
CA GLY A 49 12.02 -13.89 3.81
C GLY A 49 11.61 -14.54 5.14
N SER A 50 10.54 -14.04 5.78
CA SER A 50 10.01 -14.54 7.06
C SER A 50 8.58 -15.09 6.89
N ASN A 51 8.03 -15.79 7.90
CA ASN A 51 6.62 -16.19 7.85
C ASN A 51 5.71 -15.04 8.29
N ALA A 52 4.54 -14.90 7.65
CA ALA A 52 3.55 -13.88 7.98
C ALA A 52 3.05 -13.92 9.44
N ARG A 53 3.13 -15.09 10.09
CA ARG A 53 2.74 -15.28 11.50
C ARG A 53 3.78 -14.76 12.50
N GLU A 54 4.98 -14.45 12.03
CA GLU A 54 6.12 -14.04 12.86
C GLU A 54 6.27 -12.52 12.93
N LEU A 55 5.66 -11.76 12.01
CA LEU A 55 5.77 -10.30 12.01
C LEU A 55 4.79 -9.65 12.98
N ALA A 56 5.33 -8.81 13.86
CA ALA A 56 4.53 -7.87 14.61
C ALA A 56 3.97 -6.75 13.71
N ALA A 57 2.92 -6.09 14.19
CA ALA A 57 2.22 -5.01 13.49
C ALA A 57 3.14 -3.87 13.00
N ASP A 58 4.05 -3.43 13.88
CA ASP A 58 5.05 -2.41 13.63
C ASP A 58 6.11 -2.88 12.63
N GLU A 59 6.49 -4.17 12.67
CA GLU A 59 7.42 -4.75 11.69
C GLU A 59 6.82 -4.81 10.28
N VAL A 60 5.52 -5.12 10.17
CA VAL A 60 4.80 -5.07 8.87
C VAL A 60 4.85 -3.65 8.31
N PHE A 61 4.50 -2.65 9.13
CA PHE A 61 4.52 -1.25 8.70
C PHE A 61 5.93 -0.78 8.31
N ALA A 62 6.94 -1.09 9.14
CA ALA A 62 8.34 -0.74 8.88
C ALA A 62 8.84 -1.37 7.58
N THR A 63 8.49 -2.63 7.32
CA THR A 63 8.88 -3.36 6.11
C THR A 63 8.27 -2.73 4.85
N ILE A 64 6.97 -2.41 4.87
CA ILE A 64 6.31 -1.76 3.74
C ILE A 64 6.92 -0.38 3.48
N ARG A 65 7.23 0.36 4.55
CA ARG A 65 7.87 1.68 4.43
C ARG A 65 9.25 1.58 3.81
N GLN A 66 10.09 0.69 4.33
CA GLN A 66 11.43 0.44 3.79
C GLN A 66 11.36 -0.01 2.32
N TRP A 67 10.41 -0.87 1.98
CA TRP A 67 10.21 -1.31 0.60
C TRP A 67 9.86 -0.13 -0.32
N LYS A 68 8.91 0.72 0.08
CA LYS A 68 8.52 1.94 -0.66
C LYS A 68 9.64 2.97 -0.81
N ASP A 69 10.64 2.93 0.05
CA ASP A 69 11.78 3.86 0.00
C ASP A 69 12.91 3.35 -0.91
N ASN A 70 12.89 2.06 -1.28
CA ASN A 70 13.88 1.41 -2.17
C ASN A 70 13.27 0.92 -3.50
N PHE A 71 12.03 1.29 -3.81
CA PHE A 71 11.31 0.93 -5.04
C PHE A 71 11.43 2.04 -6.09
#